data_AF-F0QX56-F1
#
_entry.id   AF-F0QX56-F1
#
_cell.length_a   1.000
_cell.length_b   1.000
_cell.length_c   1.000
_cell.angle_alpha   90.00
_cell.angle_beta   90.00
_cell.angle_gamma   90.00
#
_symmetry.space_group_name_H-M   'P 1'
#
loop_
_entity.id
_entity.type
_entity.pdbx_description
1 polymer ?
#
loop_
_entity_poly.entity_id
_entity_poly.type
_entity_poly.pdbx_seq_one_letter_code
_entity_poly.pdbx_strand_id
1 'polypeptide(L)'
;MHDSSDKLLSIIDEMKELERHLAILYGIAAARTNEPFIGAIMRKISIESAMHNYILTMLKSLIHECPPRRIFDLETLLSLQGSIEEAITHAKSLIDYMNSMEKVNYDITNTIIEKLNDLKSYEENAVKVYSFLLRSYLPITSTRIDEKHRIISKLIIKLLKGISDDEKNHEEMLEVVREISLK
;
A
#
# COMPACT_ATOMS: atom_id res chain seq x y z
N MET A 1 9.99 -23.81 12.09
CA MET A 1 8.78 -22.96 12.02
C MET A 1 9.06 -21.45 12.21
N HIS A 2 10.32 -21.00 12.44
CA HIS A 2 10.64 -19.57 12.56
C HIS A 2 10.67 -18.78 11.23
N ASP A 3 11.07 -19.43 10.13
CA ASP A 3 11.34 -18.77 8.84
C ASP A 3 10.13 -18.02 8.22
N SER A 4 8.91 -18.54 8.35
CA SER A 4 7.73 -17.94 7.71
C SER A 4 7.20 -16.70 8.45
N SER A 5 7.38 -16.62 9.77
CA SER A 5 6.95 -15.46 10.57
C SER A 5 7.88 -14.27 10.37
N ASP A 6 9.18 -14.51 10.25
CA ASP A 6 10.17 -13.46 10.03
C ASP A 6 10.00 -12.86 8.62
N LYS A 7 9.72 -13.69 7.62
CA LYS A 7 9.38 -13.26 6.25
C LYS A 7 8.11 -12.41 6.21
N LEU A 8 7.09 -12.81 6.96
CA LEU A 8 5.85 -12.02 7.07
C LEU A 8 6.13 -10.62 7.62
N LEU A 9 6.94 -10.53 8.68
CA LEU A 9 7.29 -9.25 9.29
C LEU A 9 8.17 -8.40 8.36
N SER A 10 9.05 -9.01 7.58
CA SER A 10 9.82 -8.33 6.52
C SER A 10 8.91 -7.68 5.49
N ILE A 11 7.91 -8.42 4.99
CA ILE A 11 6.95 -7.89 4.01
C ILE A 11 6.10 -6.77 4.60
N ILE A 12 5.74 -6.83 5.89
CA ILE A 12 5.08 -5.70 6.54
C ILE A 12 6.00 -4.46 6.59
N ASP A 13 7.31 -4.62 6.82
CA ASP A 13 8.25 -3.50 6.77
C ASP A 13 8.41 -2.94 5.35
N GLU A 14 8.42 -3.79 4.34
CA GLU A 14 8.45 -3.35 2.94
C GLU A 14 7.16 -2.63 2.55
N MET A 15 5.98 -3.16 2.92
CA MET A 15 4.71 -2.46 2.71
C MET A 15 4.69 -1.11 3.39
N LYS A 16 5.21 -0.99 4.63
CA LYS A 16 5.34 0.31 5.28
C LYS A 16 6.20 1.27 4.47
N GLU A 17 7.33 0.80 3.97
CA GLU A 17 8.22 1.60 3.15
C GLU A 17 7.54 2.03 1.84
N LEU A 18 6.81 1.13 1.18
CA LEU A 18 6.01 1.43 -0.01
C LEU A 18 4.98 2.52 0.29
N GLU A 19 4.13 2.35 1.31
CA GLU A 19 3.13 3.34 1.72
C GLU A 19 3.73 4.72 2.01
N ARG A 20 4.90 4.74 2.65
CA ARG A 20 5.63 5.98 2.91
C ARG A 20 6.05 6.67 1.61
N HIS A 21 6.56 5.90 0.65
CA HIS A 21 6.97 6.45 -0.65
C HIS A 21 5.78 6.90 -1.48
N LEU A 22 4.69 6.14 -1.51
CA LEU A 22 3.46 6.54 -2.18
C LEU A 22 2.90 7.82 -1.57
N ALA A 23 2.84 7.92 -0.24
CA ALA A 23 2.42 9.13 0.45
C ALA A 23 3.21 10.37 0.00
N ILE A 24 4.55 10.25 -0.07
CA ILE A 24 5.44 11.33 -0.52
C ILE A 24 5.21 11.65 -2.00
N LEU A 25 5.18 10.62 -2.85
CA LEU A 25 5.02 10.73 -4.29
C LEU A 25 3.72 11.44 -4.65
N TYR A 26 2.60 10.98 -4.10
CA TYR A 26 1.29 11.60 -4.30
C TYR A 26 1.21 13.00 -3.69
N GLY A 27 1.91 13.26 -2.57
CA GLY A 27 1.99 14.60 -1.98
C GLY A 27 2.70 15.59 -2.90
N ILE A 28 3.80 15.16 -3.54
CA ILE A 28 4.51 15.95 -4.55
C ILE A 28 3.61 16.18 -5.77
N ALA A 29 2.98 15.11 -6.28
CA ALA A 29 2.04 15.17 -7.40
C ALA A 29 0.91 16.19 -7.14
N ALA A 30 0.32 16.14 -5.95
CA ALA A 30 -0.77 17.01 -5.53
C ALA A 30 -0.40 18.48 -5.41
N ALA A 31 0.86 18.76 -5.07
CA ALA A 31 1.35 20.12 -4.85
C ALA A 31 1.78 20.82 -6.15
N ARG A 32 2.10 20.06 -7.19
CA ARG A 32 2.79 20.57 -8.39
C ARG A 32 2.03 20.35 -9.71
N THR A 33 0.86 19.73 -9.67
CA THR A 33 -0.06 19.70 -10.82
C THR A 33 -0.83 21.02 -10.91
N ASN A 34 -1.06 21.50 -12.14
CA ASN A 34 -1.91 22.65 -12.42
C ASN A 34 -3.40 22.28 -12.51
N GLU A 35 -3.74 20.99 -12.52
CA GLU A 35 -5.11 20.51 -12.61
C GLU A 35 -5.70 20.31 -11.19
N PRO A 36 -6.64 21.17 -10.73
CA PRO A 36 -7.11 21.14 -9.34
C PRO A 36 -7.77 19.81 -8.96
N PHE A 37 -8.44 19.17 -9.92
CA PHE A 37 -9.07 17.87 -9.73
C PHE A 37 -8.04 16.76 -9.49
N ILE A 38 -7.00 16.70 -10.32
CA ILE A 38 -5.89 15.75 -10.15
C ILE A 38 -5.21 16.03 -8.81
N GLY A 39 -4.95 17.30 -8.50
CA GLY A 39 -4.34 17.71 -7.24
C GLY A 39 -5.12 17.26 -6.01
N ALA A 40 -6.46 17.33 -6.05
CA ALA A 40 -7.32 16.88 -4.96
C ALA A 40 -7.29 15.36 -4.77
N ILE A 41 -7.34 14.60 -5.87
CA ILE A 41 -7.26 13.12 -5.82
C ILE A 41 -5.90 12.68 -5.28
N MET A 42 -4.80 13.19 -5.83
CA MET A 42 -3.45 12.84 -5.39
C MET A 42 -3.26 13.21 -3.90
N ARG A 43 -3.82 14.32 -3.43
CA ARG A 43 -3.75 14.70 -2.02
C ARG A 43 -4.48 13.72 -1.12
N LYS A 44 -5.67 13.26 -1.55
CA LYS A 44 -6.44 12.27 -0.79
C LYS A 44 -5.67 10.96 -0.68
N ILE A 45 -5.17 10.43 -1.79
CA ILE A 45 -4.38 9.19 -1.81
C ILE A 45 -3.14 9.36 -0.92
N SER A 46 -2.41 10.48 -1.05
CA SER A 46 -1.24 10.80 -0.21
C SER A 46 -1.50 10.71 1.29
N ILE A 47 -2.61 11.28 1.76
CA ILE A 47 -3.00 11.26 3.18
C ILE A 47 -3.33 9.83 3.63
N GLU A 48 -4.04 9.08 2.79
CA GLU A 48 -4.45 7.71 3.10
C GLU A 48 -3.26 6.76 3.12
N SER A 49 -2.33 6.84 2.16
CA SER A 49 -1.08 6.06 2.21
C SER A 49 -0.25 6.40 3.46
N ALA A 50 -0.22 7.67 3.88
CA ALA A 50 0.44 8.04 5.14
C ALA A 50 -0.24 7.41 6.37
N MET A 51 -1.57 7.33 6.36
CA MET A 51 -2.34 6.63 7.39
C MET A 51 -2.09 5.11 7.33
N HIS A 52 -1.98 4.51 6.15
CA HIS A 52 -1.67 3.09 5.97
C HIS A 52 -0.31 2.74 6.58
N ASN A 53 0.73 3.56 6.34
CA ASN A 53 2.04 3.40 6.98
C ASN A 53 1.94 3.35 8.52
N TYR A 54 1.13 4.24 9.11
CA TYR A 54 0.88 4.24 10.55
C TYR A 54 0.15 2.98 11.01
N ILE A 55 -0.92 2.57 10.30
CA ILE A 55 -1.68 1.36 10.62
C ILE A 55 -0.80 0.11 10.52
N LEU A 56 0.06 0.02 9.51
CA LEU A 56 0.99 -1.09 9.35
C LEU A 56 2.02 -1.17 10.49
N THR A 57 2.42 -0.04 11.04
CA THR A 57 3.27 -0.01 12.24
C THR A 57 2.56 -0.67 13.43
N MET A 58 1.27 -0.39 13.63
CA MET A 58 0.46 -1.08 14.66
C MET A 58 0.25 -2.55 14.33
N LEU A 59 -0.06 -2.89 13.08
CA LEU A 59 -0.26 -4.25 12.62
C LEU A 59 0.97 -5.12 12.86
N LYS A 60 2.19 -4.61 12.64
CA LYS A 60 3.43 -5.34 12.91
C LYS A 60 3.49 -5.83 14.35
N SER A 61 3.18 -4.97 15.32
CA SER A 61 3.14 -5.34 16.75
C SER A 61 2.05 -6.37 17.04
N LEU A 62 0.85 -6.20 16.46
CA LEU A 62 -0.26 -7.14 16.65
C LEU A 62 0.04 -8.53 16.05
N ILE A 63 0.68 -8.58 14.87
CA ILE A 63 1.11 -9.81 14.21
C ILE A 63 2.17 -10.52 15.04
N HIS A 64 3.09 -9.78 15.67
CA HIS A 64 4.08 -10.37 16.57
C HIS A 64 3.44 -11.03 17.80
N GLU A 65 2.41 -10.39 18.39
CA GLU A 65 1.64 -10.96 19.51
C GLU A 65 0.70 -12.11 19.10
N CYS A 66 0.20 -12.06 17.87
CA CYS A 66 -0.82 -12.96 17.35
C CYS A 66 -0.44 -13.45 15.96
N PRO A 67 0.64 -14.25 15.82
CA PRO A 67 1.10 -14.70 14.51
C PRO A 67 0.04 -15.59 13.84
N PRO A 68 -0.05 -15.58 12.50
CA PRO A 68 -1.01 -16.41 11.81
C PRO A 68 -0.66 -17.90 12.00
N ARG A 69 -1.66 -18.74 12.28
CA ARG A 69 -1.45 -20.16 12.61
C ARG A 69 -0.81 -20.95 11.47
N ARG A 70 -1.05 -20.56 10.22
CA ARG A 70 -0.47 -21.17 9.02
C ARG A 70 -0.36 -20.12 7.91
N ILE A 71 0.86 -19.96 7.40
CA ILE A 71 1.12 -19.30 6.11
C ILE A 71 1.16 -20.45 5.11
N PHE A 72 0.06 -20.63 4.37
CA PHE A 72 -0.13 -21.81 3.53
C PHE A 72 0.63 -21.76 2.21
N ASP A 73 1.08 -20.56 1.81
CA ASP A 73 1.60 -20.32 0.47
C ASP A 73 2.80 -19.37 0.53
N LEU A 74 3.96 -19.97 0.79
CA LEU A 74 5.23 -19.25 0.87
C LEU A 74 5.70 -18.75 -0.50
N GLU A 75 5.34 -19.44 -1.58
CA GLU A 75 5.70 -19.05 -2.94
C GLU A 75 4.98 -17.76 -3.36
N THR A 76 3.68 -17.68 -3.09
CA THR A 76 2.93 -16.42 -3.26
C THR A 76 3.52 -15.31 -2.40
N LEU A 77 3.92 -15.61 -1.15
CA LEU A 77 4.53 -14.60 -0.28
C LEU A 77 5.84 -14.05 -0.87
N LEU A 78 6.71 -14.90 -1.44
CA LEU A 78 7.96 -14.50 -2.08
C LEU A 78 7.73 -13.73 -3.38
N SER A 79 6.76 -14.15 -4.20
CA SER A 79 6.40 -13.43 -5.42
C SER A 79 5.88 -12.02 -5.11
N LEU A 80 5.07 -11.89 -4.05
CA LEU A 80 4.56 -10.60 -3.61
C LEU A 80 5.69 -9.70 -3.11
N GLN A 81 6.65 -10.26 -2.37
CA GLN A 81 7.83 -9.53 -1.89
C GLN A 81 8.58 -8.86 -3.04
N GLY A 82 8.92 -9.61 -4.09
CA GLY A 82 9.62 -9.06 -5.25
C GLY A 82 8.86 -7.93 -5.96
N SER A 83 7.53 -8.05 -6.06
CA SER A 83 6.69 -6.98 -6.63
C SER A 83 6.66 -5.71 -5.78
N ILE A 84 6.72 -5.83 -4.44
CA ILE A 84 6.77 -4.69 -3.53
C ILE A 84 8.14 -3.99 -3.64
N GLU A 85 9.24 -4.75 -3.64
CA GLU A 85 10.59 -4.20 -3.77
C GLU A 85 10.78 -3.41 -5.07
N GLU A 86 10.22 -3.92 -6.18
CA GLU A 86 10.20 -3.25 -7.46
C GLU A 86 9.38 -1.95 -7.40
N ALA A 87 8.16 -2.00 -6.83
CA ALA A 87 7.31 -0.83 -6.65
C ALA A 87 7.99 0.26 -5.80
N ILE A 88 8.65 -0.11 -4.69
CA ILE A 88 9.42 0.81 -3.86
C ILE A 88 10.53 1.49 -4.68
N THR A 89 11.27 0.70 -5.45
CA THR A 89 12.38 1.19 -6.27
C THR A 89 11.89 2.20 -7.30
N HIS A 90 10.78 1.90 -7.99
CA HIS A 90 10.22 2.79 -8.99
C HIS A 90 9.58 4.04 -8.38
N ALA A 91 8.88 3.91 -7.24
CA ALA A 91 8.33 5.06 -6.52
C ALA A 91 9.44 6.03 -6.06
N LYS A 92 10.55 5.51 -5.52
CA LYS A 92 11.75 6.31 -5.18
C LYS A 92 12.31 7.05 -6.40
N SER A 93 12.51 6.32 -7.50
CA SER A 93 13.02 6.88 -8.75
C SER A 93 12.12 8.01 -9.28
N LEU A 94 10.80 7.84 -9.22
CA LEU A 94 9.85 8.85 -9.67
C LEU A 94 9.82 10.08 -8.75
N ILE A 95 9.93 9.89 -7.43
CA ILE A 95 10.11 10.98 -6.47
C ILE A 95 11.35 11.81 -6.81
N ASP A 96 12.49 11.14 -7.01
CA ASP A 96 13.76 11.80 -7.34
C ASP A 96 13.65 12.57 -8.66
N TYR A 97 13.01 11.98 -9.67
CA TYR A 97 12.74 12.63 -10.95
C TYR A 97 11.86 13.88 -10.79
N MET A 98 10.70 13.77 -10.13
CA MET A 98 9.80 14.90 -9.90
C MET A 98 10.45 16.02 -9.07
N ASN A 99 11.32 15.69 -8.11
CA ASN A 99 12.08 16.68 -7.35
C ASN A 99 13.20 17.33 -8.17
N SER A 100 13.78 16.62 -9.14
CA SER A 100 14.75 17.23 -10.06
C SER A 100 14.12 18.34 -10.93
N MET A 101 12.83 18.21 -11.24
CA MET A 101 12.04 19.20 -11.99
C MET A 101 11.64 20.43 -11.18
N GLU A 102 11.61 20.33 -9.84
CA GLU A 102 11.26 21.43 -8.93
C GLU A 102 12.18 22.64 -9.09
N LYS A 103 13.45 22.41 -9.43
CA LYS A 103 14.45 23.48 -9.65
C LYS A 103 14.07 24.44 -10.78
N VAL A 104 13.01 24.14 -11.56
CA VAL A 104 12.57 24.90 -12.74
C VAL A 104 11.10 25.37 -12.64
N ASN A 105 10.42 25.18 -11.48
CA ASN A 105 8.97 25.45 -11.32
C ASN A 105 8.12 24.77 -12.43
N TYR A 106 8.49 23.54 -12.80
CA TYR A 106 7.86 22.82 -13.89
C TYR A 106 6.54 22.17 -13.44
N ASP A 107 5.49 22.34 -14.24
CA ASP A 107 4.22 21.63 -14.08
C ASP A 107 4.40 20.14 -14.41
N ILE A 108 4.09 19.28 -13.45
CA ILE A 108 4.27 17.82 -13.59
C ILE A 108 2.99 17.08 -13.99
N THR A 109 1.92 17.80 -14.38
CA THR A 109 0.63 17.19 -14.75
C THR A 109 0.77 16.10 -15.81
N ASN A 110 1.47 16.38 -16.91
CA ASN A 110 1.67 15.38 -17.97
C ASN A 110 2.50 14.19 -17.50
N THR A 111 3.51 14.41 -16.66
CA THR A 111 4.30 13.33 -16.05
C THR A 111 3.44 12.44 -15.17
N ILE A 112 2.52 13.01 -14.38
CA ILE A 112 1.56 12.23 -13.57
C ILE A 112 0.69 11.39 -14.50
N ILE A 113 0.12 11.97 -15.55
CA ILE A 113 -0.75 11.28 -16.52
C ILE A 113 -0.02 10.11 -17.19
N GLU A 114 1.21 10.33 -17.65
CA GLU A 114 2.07 9.29 -18.25
C GLU A 114 2.37 8.14 -17.27
N LYS A 115 2.36 8.42 -15.97
CA LYS A 115 2.69 7.48 -14.90
C LYS A 115 1.49 6.86 -14.19
N LEU A 116 0.25 7.17 -14.58
CA LEU A 116 -0.95 6.64 -13.94
C LEU A 116 -1.02 5.11 -13.94
N ASN A 117 -0.56 4.44 -15.00
CA ASN A 117 -0.55 2.97 -15.05
C ASN A 117 0.47 2.37 -14.05
N ASP A 118 1.62 3.02 -13.89
CA ASP A 118 2.64 2.59 -12.93
C ASP A 118 2.09 2.77 -11.50
N LEU A 119 1.50 3.94 -11.22
CA LEU A 119 0.86 4.26 -9.94
C LEU A 119 -0.25 3.26 -9.59
N LYS A 120 -1.15 2.99 -10.55
CA LYS A 120 -2.22 2.01 -10.41
C LYS A 120 -1.67 0.61 -10.09
N SER A 121 -0.59 0.21 -10.76
CA SER A 121 0.05 -1.09 -10.52
C SER A 121 0.61 -1.21 -9.09
N TYR A 122 1.08 -0.11 -8.50
CA TYR A 122 1.54 -0.11 -7.11
C TYR A 122 0.38 -0.37 -6.14
N GLU A 123 -0.76 0.28 -6.33
CA GLU A 123 -1.97 0.03 -5.49
C GLU A 123 -2.48 -1.40 -5.66
N GLU A 124 -2.51 -1.92 -6.89
CA GLU A 124 -2.89 -3.32 -7.15
C GLU A 124 -1.98 -4.31 -6.43
N ASN A 125 -0.66 -4.04 -6.38
CA ASN A 125 0.28 -4.89 -5.66
C ASN A 125 0.06 -4.80 -4.15
N ALA A 126 -0.24 -3.62 -3.61
CA ALA A 126 -0.61 -3.45 -2.21
C ALA A 126 -1.88 -4.27 -1.86
N VAL A 127 -2.94 -4.18 -2.68
CA VAL A 127 -4.18 -4.96 -2.52
C VAL A 127 -3.91 -6.46 -2.46
N LYS A 128 -3.03 -6.99 -3.32
CA LYS A 128 -2.69 -8.43 -3.34
C LYS A 128 -2.05 -8.86 -2.01
N VAL A 129 -1.17 -8.04 -1.45
CA VAL A 129 -0.49 -8.31 -0.17
C VAL A 129 -1.49 -8.28 0.98
N TYR A 130 -2.31 -7.23 1.07
CA TYR A 130 -3.34 -7.13 2.11
C TYR A 130 -4.36 -8.27 2.02
N SER A 131 -4.75 -8.67 0.81
CA SER A 131 -5.60 -9.83 0.57
C SER A 131 -4.96 -11.14 1.04
N PHE A 132 -3.67 -11.32 0.81
CA PHE A 132 -2.93 -12.48 1.31
C PHE A 132 -2.92 -12.54 2.84
N LEU A 133 -2.63 -11.40 3.49
CA LEU A 133 -2.63 -11.28 4.94
C LEU A 133 -4.01 -11.58 5.52
N LEU A 134 -5.07 -11.02 4.93
CA LEU A 134 -6.46 -11.31 5.33
C LEU A 134 -6.76 -12.81 5.30
N ARG A 135 -6.42 -13.51 4.21
CA ARG A 135 -6.63 -14.97 4.08
C ARG A 135 -5.91 -15.76 5.16
N SER A 136 -4.74 -15.29 5.60
CA SER A 136 -3.94 -15.95 6.64
C SER A 136 -4.58 -15.84 8.04
N TYR A 137 -5.39 -14.80 8.30
CA TYR A 137 -6.04 -14.57 9.59
C TYR A 137 -7.50 -15.04 9.67
N LEU A 138 -8.22 -15.14 8.55
CA LEU A 138 -9.63 -15.57 8.52
C LEU A 138 -9.91 -16.87 9.31
N PRO A 139 -9.11 -17.94 9.20
CA PRO A 139 -9.36 -19.21 9.92
C PRO A 139 -9.27 -19.10 11.44
N ILE A 140 -8.63 -18.04 11.98
CA ILE A 140 -8.40 -17.89 13.42
C ILE A 140 -9.65 -17.33 14.12
N THR A 141 -10.42 -16.49 13.42
CA THR A 141 -11.59 -15.79 13.97
C THR A 141 -12.72 -16.71 14.47
N SER A 142 -12.76 -17.95 13.98
CA SER A 142 -13.77 -18.96 14.30
C SER A 142 -13.32 -19.95 15.39
N THR A 143 -12.09 -19.85 15.88
CA THR A 143 -11.56 -20.78 16.90
C THR A 143 -12.02 -20.40 18.33
N ARG A 144 -12.46 -21.39 19.12
CA ARG A 144 -13.07 -21.20 20.45
C ARG A 144 -12.08 -21.28 21.63
N ILE A 145 -10.81 -21.59 21.37
CA ILE A 145 -9.85 -22.02 22.41
C ILE A 145 -9.06 -20.84 22.99
N ASP A 146 -8.94 -19.71 22.28
CA ASP A 146 -8.16 -18.55 22.73
C ASP A 146 -8.88 -17.24 22.40
N GLU A 147 -9.57 -16.69 23.40
CA GLU A 147 -10.37 -15.47 23.25
C GLU A 147 -9.52 -14.23 22.96
N LYS A 148 -8.35 -14.08 23.61
CA LYS A 148 -7.44 -12.95 23.38
C LYS A 148 -6.92 -12.97 21.95
N HIS A 149 -6.41 -14.11 21.50
CA HIS A 149 -5.90 -14.29 20.14
C HIS A 149 -6.99 -14.08 19.08
N ARG A 150 -8.23 -14.49 19.37
CA ARG A 150 -9.40 -14.23 18.51
C ARG A 150 -9.72 -12.72 18.41
N ILE A 151 -9.70 -11.98 19.52
CA ILE A 151 -9.97 -10.54 19.53
C ILE A 151 -8.89 -9.80 18.74
N ILE A 152 -7.61 -10.12 18.97
CA ILE A 152 -6.49 -9.52 18.23
C ILE A 152 -6.59 -9.84 16.73
N SER A 153 -6.88 -11.09 16.36
CA SER A 153 -7.08 -11.48 14.96
C SER A 153 -8.21 -10.71 14.28
N LYS A 154 -9.33 -10.47 14.99
CA LYS A 154 -10.44 -9.65 14.45
C LYS A 154 -10.02 -8.20 14.23
N LEU A 155 -9.22 -7.63 15.13
CA LEU A 155 -8.67 -6.28 14.96
C LEU A 155 -7.73 -6.22 13.75
N ILE A 156 -6.80 -7.18 13.63
CA ILE A 156 -5.90 -7.30 12.48
C ILE A 156 -6.69 -7.35 11.16
N ILE A 157 -7.71 -8.19 11.08
CA ILE A 157 -8.58 -8.30 9.89
C ILE A 157 -9.29 -6.98 9.60
N LYS A 158 -9.83 -6.31 10.62
CA LYS A 158 -10.53 -5.04 10.42
C LYS A 158 -9.59 -3.96 9.87
N LEU A 159 -8.36 -3.88 10.39
CA LEU A 159 -7.35 -2.93 9.93
C LEU A 159 -6.88 -3.24 8.50
N LEU A 160 -6.52 -4.49 8.22
CA LEU A 160 -6.11 -4.93 6.88
C LEU A 160 -7.21 -4.75 5.84
N LYS A 161 -8.47 -4.99 6.22
CA LYS A 161 -9.60 -4.79 5.33
C LYS A 161 -9.80 -3.30 5.03
N GLY A 162 -9.69 -2.44 6.04
CA GLY A 162 -9.77 -0.98 5.85
C GLY A 162 -8.75 -0.51 4.82
N ILE A 163 -7.47 -0.84 5.03
CA ILE A 163 -6.40 -0.51 4.09
C ILE A 163 -6.71 -1.09 2.70
N SER A 164 -7.02 -2.38 2.60
CA SER A 164 -7.28 -3.01 1.30
C SER A 164 -8.48 -2.44 0.53
N ASP A 165 -9.48 -1.93 1.23
CA ASP A 165 -10.63 -1.28 0.60
C ASP A 165 -10.26 0.13 0.14
N ASP A 166 -9.43 0.85 0.91
CA ASP A 166 -8.88 2.16 0.53
C ASP A 166 -7.98 2.06 -0.72
N GLU A 167 -7.09 1.07 -0.80
CA GLU A 167 -6.23 0.84 -1.98
C GLU A 167 -7.03 0.61 -3.26
N LYS A 168 -8.14 -0.14 -3.19
CA LYS A 168 -9.03 -0.34 -4.34
C LYS A 168 -9.70 0.96 -4.75
N ASN A 169 -10.10 1.78 -3.78
CA ASN A 169 -10.65 3.10 -4.08
C ASN A 169 -9.59 4.01 -4.73
N HIS A 170 -8.30 3.90 -4.33
CA HIS A 170 -7.20 4.63 -4.97
C HIS A 170 -7.04 4.20 -6.43
N GLU A 171 -7.04 2.89 -6.68
CA GLU A 171 -7.03 2.32 -8.04
C GLU A 171 -8.15 2.91 -8.92
N GLU A 172 -9.39 2.92 -8.41
CA GLU A 172 -10.56 3.49 -9.11
C GLU A 172 -10.41 4.99 -9.35
N MET A 173 -9.87 5.75 -8.38
CA MET A 173 -9.65 7.19 -8.55
C MET A 173 -8.57 7.50 -9.60
N LEU A 174 -7.50 6.72 -9.64
CA LEU A 174 -6.45 6.86 -10.66
C LEU A 174 -7.00 6.54 -12.06
N GLU A 175 -7.90 5.56 -12.16
CA GLU A 175 -8.62 5.25 -13.40
C GLU A 175 -9.49 6.43 -13.85
N VAL A 176 -10.24 7.05 -12.94
CA VAL A 176 -11.03 8.26 -13.25
C VAL A 176 -10.15 9.41 -13.73
N VAL A 177 -9.00 9.65 -13.09
CA VAL A 177 -8.03 10.67 -13.56
C VAL A 177 -7.61 10.37 -14.99
N ARG A 178 -7.27 9.12 -15.29
CA ARG A 178 -6.85 8.68 -16.63
C ARG A 178 -7.93 8.93 -17.68
N GLU A 179 -9.16 8.52 -17.41
CA GLU A 179 -10.29 8.69 -18.34
C GLU A 179 -10.61 10.14 -18.64
N ILE A 180 -10.40 11.04 -17.67
CA ILE A 180 -10.61 12.48 -17.85
C ILE A 180 -9.45 13.09 -18.65
N SER A 181 -8.21 12.70 -18.35
CA SER A 181 -7.01 13.25 -18.98
C SER A 181 -6.79 12.80 -20.43
N LEU A 182 -7.40 11.70 -20.86
CA LEU A 182 -7.29 11.16 -22.22
C LEU A 182 -8.44 11.59 -23.17
N LYS A 183 -9.36 12.43 -22.70
CA LYS A 183 -10.45 13.02 -23.49
C LYS A 183 -10.08 14.42 -23.97
#